data_AF-A0A7V1C1H6-F1
#
_entry.id   AF-A0A7V1C1H6-F1
#
_cell.length_a   1.000
_cell.length_b   1.000
_cell.length_c   1.000
_cell.angle_alpha   90.00
_cell.angle_beta   90.00
_cell.angle_gamma   90.00
#
_symmetry.space_group_name_H-M   'P 1'
#
loop_
_entity.id
_entity.type
_entity.pdbx_description
1 polymer ?
#
loop_
_entity_poly.entity_id
_entity_poly.type
_entity_poly.pdbx_seq_one_letter_code
_entity_poly.pdbx_strand_id
1 'polypeptide(L)'
;MKEAVIEIEDKIDELLTCLDKDIQHIQECSLRLNELRSLVVKRNDTSLGKLLETIRVASERYRSCESQRQSLRKELAIAFGCNPGQMTLSRLEAALPKEKKAQVAERKAKLRVLTEELKKEHLSTALLLSDCARFNGLLLKSIFDLGGTGIVYYNSNGAAKRQTDTAFVNLRF
;
A
#
# COMPACT_ATOMS: atom_id res chain seq x y z
N MET A 1 36.20 9.40 22.20
CA MET A 1 35.03 8.78 22.88
C MET A 1 33.81 9.70 22.91
N LYS A 2 33.92 11.00 23.26
CA LYS A 2 32.76 11.91 23.25
C LYS A 2 32.16 12.15 21.85
N GLU A 3 33.00 12.31 20.82
CA GLU A 3 32.52 12.52 19.44
C GLU A 3 31.74 11.34 18.88
N ALA A 4 32.20 10.11 19.11
CA ALA A 4 31.49 8.90 18.67
C ALA A 4 30.13 8.71 19.38
N VAL A 5 29.98 9.22 20.61
CA VAL A 5 28.70 9.18 21.33
C VAL A 5 27.72 10.20 20.74
N ILE A 6 28.20 11.42 20.43
CA ILE A 6 27.41 12.47 19.79
C ILE A 6 26.93 12.01 18.40
N GLU A 7 27.81 11.41 17.60
CA GLU A 7 27.45 10.92 16.26
C GLU A 7 26.37 9.80 16.30
N ILE A 8 26.39 8.95 17.34
CA ILE A 8 25.36 7.91 17.52
C ILE A 8 24.03 8.55 17.93
N GLU A 9 24.05 9.52 18.83
CA GLU A 9 22.85 10.26 19.27
C GLU A 9 22.19 11.01 18.10
N ASP A 10 22.98 11.68 17.26
CA ASP A 10 22.47 12.36 16.06
C ASP A 10 21.79 11.39 15.10
N LYS A 11 22.39 10.22 14.86
CA LYS A 11 21.79 9.16 14.00
C LYS A 11 20.50 8.58 14.58
N ILE A 12 20.38 8.50 15.90
CA ILE A 12 19.13 8.09 16.56
C ILE A 12 18.04 9.13 16.32
N ASP A 13 18.38 10.41 16.36
CA ASP A 13 17.43 11.51 16.14
C ASP A 13 16.97 11.62 14.69
N GLU A 14 17.89 11.38 13.75
CA GLU A 14 17.53 11.20 12.35
C GLU A 14 16.60 9.99 12.16
N LEU A 15 16.87 8.88 12.83
CA LEU A 15 16.00 7.70 12.76
C LEU A 15 14.61 8.01 13.32
N LEU A 16 14.50 8.69 14.47
CA LEU A 16 13.22 9.09 15.05
C LEU A 16 12.43 9.98 14.09
N THR A 17 13.09 10.91 13.42
CA THR A 17 12.49 11.77 12.38
C THR A 17 11.99 10.93 11.19
N CYS A 18 12.74 9.93 10.76
CA CYS A 18 12.27 8.97 9.75
C CYS A 18 11.05 8.18 10.22
N LEU A 19 11.01 7.73 11.48
CA LEU A 19 9.84 7.02 12.02
C LEU A 19 8.60 7.91 12.09
N ASP A 20 8.75 9.19 12.38
CA ASP A 20 7.64 10.15 12.36
C ASP A 20 7.10 10.36 10.94
N LYS A 21 7.98 10.37 9.92
CA LYS A 21 7.58 10.37 8.51
C LYS A 21 6.87 9.06 8.11
N ASP A 22 7.33 7.90 8.60
CA ASP A 22 6.67 6.61 8.36
C ASP A 22 5.26 6.59 8.98
N ILE A 23 5.11 7.13 10.19
CA ILE A 23 3.80 7.30 10.85
C ILE A 23 2.87 8.15 9.99
N GLN A 24 3.34 9.32 9.55
CA GLN A 24 2.55 10.22 8.70
C GLN A 24 2.14 9.53 7.39
N HIS A 25 3.08 8.84 6.73
CA HIS A 25 2.80 8.13 5.49
C HIS A 25 1.72 7.05 5.66
N ILE A 26 1.77 6.25 6.72
CA ILE A 26 0.76 5.23 6.99
C ILE A 26 -0.62 5.86 7.22
N GLN A 27 -0.69 6.97 7.95
CA GLN A 27 -1.93 7.71 8.18
C GLN A 27 -2.51 8.27 6.86
N GLU A 28 -1.67 8.85 6.00
CA GLU A 28 -2.07 9.31 4.67
C GLU A 28 -2.58 8.15 3.80
N CYS A 29 -1.94 6.99 3.85
CA CYS A 29 -2.40 5.80 3.15
C CYS A 29 -3.80 5.36 3.63
N SER A 30 -4.07 5.40 4.93
CA SER A 30 -5.41 5.11 5.47
C SER A 30 -6.46 6.12 4.98
N LEU A 31 -6.11 7.41 4.89
CA LEU A 31 -7.01 8.44 4.33
C LEU A 31 -7.29 8.20 2.85
N ARG A 32 -6.26 7.83 2.07
CA ARG A 32 -6.42 7.51 0.64
C ARG A 32 -7.28 6.27 0.41
N LEU A 33 -7.20 5.25 1.28
CA LEU A 33 -8.10 4.09 1.21
C LEU A 33 -9.55 4.47 1.50
N ASN A 34 -9.79 5.33 2.50
CA ASN A 34 -11.12 5.90 2.76
C ASN A 34 -11.67 6.65 1.54
N GLU A 35 -10.85 7.51 0.95
CA GLU A 35 -11.21 8.27 -0.25
C GLU A 35 -11.51 7.35 -1.43
N LEU A 36 -10.64 6.36 -1.69
CA LEU A 36 -10.82 5.36 -2.73
C LEU A 36 -12.17 4.66 -2.61
N ARG A 37 -12.53 4.17 -1.42
CA ARG A 37 -13.83 3.52 -1.19
C ARG A 37 -14.99 4.45 -1.48
N SER A 38 -14.92 5.69 -1.00
CA SER A 38 -15.95 6.72 -1.25
C SER A 38 -16.13 6.99 -2.74
N LEU A 39 -15.03 7.13 -3.48
CA LEU A 39 -15.05 7.41 -4.92
C LEU A 39 -15.54 6.22 -5.76
N VAL A 40 -15.17 4.99 -5.37
CA VAL A 40 -15.67 3.75 -6.02
C VAL A 40 -17.18 3.64 -5.87
N VAL A 41 -17.71 3.84 -4.66
CA VAL A 41 -19.16 3.79 -4.41
C VAL A 41 -19.91 4.88 -5.21
N LYS A 42 -19.32 6.07 -5.33
CA LYS A 42 -19.88 7.19 -6.10
C LYS A 42 -19.66 7.08 -7.61
N ARG A 43 -18.90 6.09 -8.09
CA ARG A 43 -18.54 5.91 -9.51
C ARG A 43 -17.92 7.17 -10.14
N ASN A 44 -17.07 7.87 -9.39
CA ASN A 44 -16.44 9.10 -9.85
C ASN A 44 -15.07 8.82 -10.46
N ASP A 45 -15.08 8.35 -11.71
CA ASP A 45 -13.87 7.89 -12.42
C ASP A 45 -12.83 8.99 -12.60
N THR A 46 -13.26 10.24 -12.83
CA THR A 46 -12.34 11.39 -12.95
C THR A 46 -11.56 11.62 -11.66
N SER A 47 -12.22 11.52 -10.51
CA SER A 47 -11.55 11.70 -9.21
C SER A 47 -10.70 10.50 -8.83
N LEU A 48 -11.12 9.29 -9.23
CA LEU A 48 -10.30 8.08 -9.08
C LEU A 48 -8.98 8.19 -9.85
N GLY A 49 -9.01 8.70 -11.09
CA GLY A 49 -7.80 8.96 -11.86
C GLY A 49 -6.84 9.93 -11.16
N LYS A 50 -7.35 11.04 -10.61
CA LYS A 50 -6.55 12.00 -9.83
C LYS A 50 -5.98 11.39 -8.54
N LEU A 51 -6.75 10.53 -7.86
CA LEU A 51 -6.30 9.84 -6.66
C LEU A 51 -5.15 8.88 -6.97
N LEU A 52 -5.20 8.15 -8.09
CA LEU A 52 -4.12 7.26 -8.52
C LEU A 52 -2.81 8.02 -8.79
N GLU A 53 -2.88 9.17 -9.47
CA GLU A 53 -1.69 10.02 -9.66
C GLU A 53 -1.14 10.53 -8.34
N THR A 54 -2.02 10.92 -7.41
CA THR A 54 -1.62 11.36 -6.06
C THR A 54 -0.90 10.24 -5.29
N ILE A 55 -1.43 9.01 -5.35
CA ILE A 55 -0.80 7.82 -4.75
C ILE A 55 0.58 7.57 -5.35
N ARG A 56 0.71 7.65 -6.67
CA ARG A 56 1.97 7.44 -7.37
C ARG A 56 3.04 8.44 -6.93
N VAL A 57 2.73 9.73 -6.98
CA VAL A 57 3.66 10.80 -6.55
C VAL A 57 4.03 10.64 -5.08
N ALA A 58 3.08 10.30 -4.21
CA ALA A 58 3.35 10.07 -2.80
C ALA A 58 4.27 8.86 -2.56
N SER A 59 4.09 7.77 -3.31
CA SER A 59 4.95 6.58 -3.24
C SER A 59 6.39 6.90 -3.67
N GLU A 60 6.56 7.68 -4.73
CA GLU A 60 7.89 8.11 -5.20
C GLU A 60 8.60 8.96 -4.14
N ARG A 61 7.87 9.89 -3.50
CA ARG A 61 8.41 10.71 -2.40
C ARG A 61 8.81 9.86 -1.19
N TYR A 62 7.98 8.91 -0.79
CA TYR A 62 8.20 8.08 0.39
C TYR A 62 9.40 7.12 0.26
N ARG A 63 9.72 6.71 -0.97
CA ARG A 63 10.89 5.84 -1.26
C ARG A 63 12.21 6.40 -0.72
N SER A 64 12.35 7.72 -0.69
CA SER A 64 13.52 8.39 -0.10
C SER A 64 13.63 8.15 1.40
N CYS A 65 12.50 8.24 2.13
CA CYS A 65 12.42 7.99 3.56
C CYS A 65 12.76 6.53 3.90
N GLU A 66 12.22 5.58 3.12
CA GLU A 66 12.55 4.16 3.29
C GLU A 66 14.05 3.90 3.08
N SER A 67 14.64 4.50 2.04
CA SER A 67 16.07 4.35 1.76
C SER A 67 16.93 4.94 2.88
N GLN A 68 16.57 6.13 3.38
CA GLN A 68 17.24 6.77 4.52
C GLN A 68 17.14 5.89 5.77
N ARG A 69 15.94 5.39 6.10
CA ARG A 69 15.73 4.50 7.25
C ARG A 69 16.59 3.23 7.16
N GLN A 70 16.74 2.65 5.97
CA GLN A 70 17.60 1.49 5.78
C GLN A 70 19.10 1.82 5.93
N SER A 71 19.55 3.00 5.49
CA SER A 71 20.93 3.45 5.71
C SER A 71 21.22 3.64 7.20
N LEU A 72 20.38 4.41 7.90
CA LEU A 72 20.49 4.67 9.33
C LEU A 72 20.51 3.37 10.13
N ARG A 73 19.63 2.42 9.78
CA ARG A 73 19.62 1.09 10.41
C ARG A 73 20.95 0.34 10.24
N LYS A 74 21.59 0.41 9.06
CA LYS A 74 22.89 -0.22 8.83
C LYS A 74 24.01 0.46 9.61
N GLU A 75 24.02 1.79 9.63
CA GLU A 75 25.03 2.56 10.35
C GLU A 75 24.93 2.36 11.87
N LEU A 76 23.71 2.38 12.41
CA LEU A 76 23.47 2.03 13.81
C LEU A 76 23.87 0.58 14.08
N ALA A 77 23.60 -0.36 13.17
CA ALA A 77 24.02 -1.75 13.36
C ALA A 77 25.54 -1.87 13.54
N ILE A 78 26.32 -1.17 12.72
CA ILE A 78 27.78 -1.10 12.81
C ILE A 78 28.20 -0.48 14.15
N ALA A 79 27.61 0.66 14.54
CA ALA A 79 27.93 1.35 15.78
C ALA A 79 27.65 0.49 17.03
N PHE A 80 26.60 -0.34 17.01
CA PHE A 80 26.24 -1.26 18.08
C PHE A 80 26.86 -2.67 17.93
N GLY A 81 27.76 -2.87 16.95
CA GLY A 81 28.47 -4.14 16.75
C GLY A 81 27.58 -5.32 16.39
N CYS A 82 26.47 -5.09 15.68
CA CYS A 82 25.54 -6.15 15.27
C CYS A 82 25.29 -6.14 13.75
N ASN A 83 24.77 -7.25 13.22
CA ASN A 83 24.42 -7.29 11.81
C ASN A 83 23.18 -6.41 11.51
N PRO A 84 23.09 -5.75 10.33
CA PRO A 84 21.95 -4.91 9.97
C PRO A 84 20.57 -5.59 10.11
N GLY A 85 20.50 -6.90 9.81
CA GLY A 85 19.28 -7.69 9.99
C GLY A 85 18.85 -7.84 11.46
N GLN A 86 19.79 -7.81 12.40
CA GLN A 86 19.54 -7.92 13.84
C GLN A 86 19.26 -6.58 14.52
N MET A 87 19.58 -5.46 13.85
CA MET A 87 19.25 -4.14 14.34
C MET A 87 17.73 -3.91 14.24
N THR A 88 17.04 -3.88 15.38
CA THR A 88 15.58 -3.71 15.47
C THR A 88 15.26 -2.58 16.45
N LEU A 89 14.05 -2.00 16.36
CA LEU A 89 13.61 -0.99 17.33
C LEU A 89 13.63 -1.52 18.77
N SER A 90 13.31 -2.80 18.99
CA SER A 90 13.41 -3.43 20.31
C SER A 90 14.85 -3.52 20.82
N ARG A 91 15.81 -3.75 19.93
CA ARG A 91 17.23 -3.81 20.28
C ARG A 91 17.78 -2.41 20.59
N LEU A 92 17.38 -1.41 19.81
CA LEU A 92 17.69 -0.01 20.10
C LEU A 92 17.11 0.39 21.46
N GLU A 93 15.84 0.11 21.71
CA GLU A 93 15.17 0.38 22.99
C GLU A 93 15.91 -0.22 24.20
N ALA A 94 16.56 -1.38 24.06
CA ALA A 94 17.33 -2.01 25.12
C ALA A 94 18.71 -1.36 25.36
N ALA A 95 19.29 -0.74 24.34
CA ALA A 95 20.65 -0.17 24.39
C ALA A 95 20.67 1.34 24.66
N LEU A 96 19.53 2.02 24.59
CA LEU A 96 19.41 3.47 24.69
C LEU A 96 19.18 3.99 26.11
N PRO A 97 19.64 5.22 26.42
CA PRO A 97 19.29 5.91 27.66
C PRO A 97 17.79 6.18 27.76
N LYS A 98 17.31 6.40 28.99
CA LYS A 98 15.88 6.40 29.37
C LYS A 98 15.00 7.31 28.50
N GLU A 99 15.49 8.48 28.10
CA GLU A 99 14.73 9.45 27.31
C GLU A 99 14.52 8.98 25.86
N LYS A 100 15.60 8.69 25.12
CA LYS A 100 15.52 8.16 23.75
C LYS A 100 14.80 6.82 23.70
N LYS A 101 14.98 5.98 24.73
CA LYS A 101 14.23 4.73 24.89
C LYS A 101 12.72 4.94 24.87
N ALA A 102 12.21 5.92 25.63
CA ALA A 102 10.79 6.23 25.66
C ALA A 102 10.28 6.69 24.30
N GLN A 103 11.04 7.54 23.60
CA GLN A 103 10.68 8.05 22.27
C GLN A 103 10.61 6.93 21.21
N VAL A 104 11.58 6.00 21.22
CA VAL A 104 11.58 4.83 20.34
C VAL A 104 10.40 3.90 20.66
N ALA A 105 10.13 3.64 21.94
CA ALA A 105 9.04 2.78 22.38
C ALA A 105 7.66 3.33 21.95
N GLU A 106 7.45 4.64 22.09
CA GLU A 106 6.23 5.33 21.65
C GLU A 106 6.00 5.15 20.15
N ARG A 107 6.99 5.48 19.32
CA ARG A 107 6.90 5.38 17.85
C ARG A 107 6.71 3.94 17.39
N LYS A 108 7.42 3.00 17.99
CA LYS A 108 7.25 1.55 17.75
C LYS A 108 5.82 1.09 18.04
N ALA A 109 5.24 1.49 19.18
CA ALA A 109 3.88 1.15 19.53
C ALA A 109 2.87 1.75 18.54
N LYS A 110 3.05 3.03 18.19
CA LYS A 110 2.19 3.74 17.24
C LYS A 110 2.25 3.13 15.84
N LEU A 111 3.44 2.86 15.31
CA LEU A 111 3.62 2.20 14.02
C LEU A 111 2.96 0.81 13.99
N ARG A 112 3.07 0.04 15.07
CA ARG A 112 2.42 -1.27 15.17
C ARG A 112 0.90 -1.16 15.05
N VAL A 113 0.29 -0.27 15.82
CA VAL A 113 -1.17 -0.05 15.79
C VAL A 113 -1.63 0.39 14.41
N LEU A 114 -0.98 1.43 13.86
CA LEU A 114 -1.35 1.98 12.56
C LEU A 114 -1.17 0.98 11.41
N THR A 115 -0.14 0.13 11.48
CA THR A 115 0.08 -0.90 10.44
C THR A 115 -1.01 -1.97 10.47
N GLU A 116 -1.44 -2.40 11.66
CA GLU A 116 -2.54 -3.37 11.77
C GLU A 116 -3.87 -2.78 11.32
N GLU A 117 -4.15 -1.52 11.66
CA GLU A 117 -5.31 -0.79 11.13
C GLU A 117 -5.27 -0.67 9.61
N LEU A 118 -4.13 -0.23 9.05
CA LEU A 118 -3.97 -0.09 7.60
C LEU A 118 -4.17 -1.43 6.87
N LYS A 119 -3.67 -2.55 7.41
CA LYS A 119 -3.89 -3.89 6.84
C LYS A 119 -5.37 -4.24 6.76
N LYS A 120 -6.12 -3.98 7.84
CA LYS A 120 -7.57 -4.23 7.89
C LYS A 120 -8.31 -3.38 6.85
N GLU A 121 -7.97 -2.10 6.76
CA GLU A 121 -8.57 -1.17 5.80
C GLU A 121 -8.24 -1.56 4.35
N HIS A 122 -6.99 -1.98 4.10
CA HIS A 122 -6.55 -2.47 2.80
C HIS A 122 -7.35 -3.70 2.36
N LEU A 123 -7.45 -4.72 3.22
CA LEU A 123 -8.22 -5.94 2.92
C LEU A 123 -9.69 -5.64 2.65
N SER A 124 -10.29 -4.76 3.44
CA SER A 124 -11.70 -4.34 3.26
C SER A 124 -11.91 -3.63 1.92
N THR A 125 -10.95 -2.78 1.53
CA THR A 125 -10.99 -2.06 0.25
C THR A 125 -10.77 -3.01 -0.94
N ALA A 126 -9.85 -3.95 -0.82
CA ALA A 126 -9.60 -4.96 -1.84
C ALA A 126 -10.83 -5.84 -2.07
N LEU A 127 -11.53 -6.23 -1.00
CA LEU A 127 -12.78 -6.98 -1.10
C LEU A 127 -13.86 -6.18 -1.85
N LEU A 128 -14.06 -4.91 -1.51
CA LEU A 128 -15.01 -4.03 -2.21
C LEU A 128 -14.72 -3.98 -3.72
N LEU A 129 -13.46 -3.76 -4.09
CA LEU A 129 -13.04 -3.69 -5.49
C LEU A 129 -13.26 -5.02 -6.23
N SER A 130 -12.95 -6.14 -5.58
CA SER A 130 -13.18 -7.48 -6.12
C SER A 130 -14.68 -7.73 -6.36
N ASP A 131 -15.54 -7.35 -5.42
CA ASP A 131 -16.98 -7.46 -5.59
C ASP A 131 -17.50 -6.57 -6.72
N CYS A 132 -17.04 -5.32 -6.82
CA CYS A 132 -17.38 -4.44 -7.94
C CYS A 132 -17.02 -5.09 -9.29
N ALA A 133 -15.80 -5.63 -9.41
CA ALA A 133 -15.37 -6.31 -10.63
C ALA A 133 -16.22 -7.55 -10.94
N ARG A 134 -16.52 -8.36 -9.90
CA ARG A 134 -17.37 -9.56 -10.02
C ARG A 134 -18.78 -9.20 -10.47
N PHE A 135 -19.43 -8.21 -9.85
CA PHE A 135 -20.76 -7.76 -10.23
C PHE A 135 -20.80 -7.19 -11.65
N ASN A 136 -19.82 -6.37 -12.02
CA ASN A 136 -19.71 -5.84 -13.38
C ASN A 136 -19.56 -6.98 -14.40
N GLY A 137 -18.75 -7.99 -14.10
CA GLY A 137 -18.61 -9.18 -14.94
C GLY A 137 -19.90 -9.98 -15.08
N LEU A 138 -20.68 -10.13 -13.99
CA LEU A 138 -21.99 -10.79 -14.02
C LEU A 138 -23.02 -10.00 -14.84
N LEU A 139 -23.06 -8.68 -14.70
CA LEU A 139 -23.94 -7.81 -15.49
C LEU A 139 -23.61 -7.91 -16.99
N LEU A 140 -22.33 -7.83 -17.36
CA LEU A 140 -21.91 -8.00 -18.75
C LEU A 140 -22.31 -9.38 -19.29
N LYS A 141 -22.10 -10.46 -18.52
CA LYS A 141 -22.53 -11.81 -18.93
C LYS A 141 -24.04 -11.92 -19.14
N SER A 142 -24.84 -11.29 -18.27
CA SER A 142 -26.30 -11.33 -18.35
C SER A 142 -26.87 -10.45 -19.46
N ILE A 143 -26.26 -9.30 -19.77
CA ILE A 143 -26.72 -8.42 -20.85
C ILE A 143 -26.44 -9.04 -22.21
N PHE A 144 -25.31 -9.73 -22.34
CA PHE A 144 -24.84 -10.26 -23.62
C PHE A 144 -25.05 -11.78 -23.78
N ASP A 145 -25.78 -12.44 -22.87
CA ASP A 145 -26.00 -13.90 -22.82
C ASP A 145 -24.72 -14.74 -23.08
N LEU A 146 -23.57 -14.22 -22.64
CA LEU A 146 -22.21 -14.77 -22.89
C LEU A 146 -21.94 -16.11 -22.17
N GLY A 147 -22.99 -16.76 -21.65
CA GLY A 147 -22.95 -18.09 -21.04
C GLY A 147 -23.88 -19.12 -21.68
N GLY A 148 -24.73 -18.75 -22.63
CA GLY A 148 -25.78 -19.66 -23.15
C GLY A 148 -26.05 -19.62 -24.64
N THR A 149 -25.77 -18.52 -25.34
CA THR A 149 -26.11 -18.40 -26.77
C THR A 149 -24.99 -17.69 -27.53
N GLY A 150 -24.44 -18.38 -28.54
CA GLY A 150 -23.40 -17.85 -29.41
C GLY A 150 -23.77 -16.51 -30.06
N ILE A 151 -22.75 -15.73 -30.40
CA ILE A 151 -22.88 -14.40 -31.01
C ILE A 151 -23.71 -14.51 -32.29
N VAL A 152 -24.74 -13.67 -32.41
CA VAL A 152 -25.58 -13.57 -33.61
C VAL A 152 -24.93 -12.58 -34.57
N TYR A 153 -24.37 -13.09 -35.67
CA TYR A 153 -23.88 -12.25 -36.76
C TYR A 153 -24.95 -12.16 -37.85
N TYR A 154 -25.14 -10.96 -38.41
CA TYR A 154 -25.95 -10.76 -39.61
C TYR A 154 -25.00 -10.75 -40.81
N ASN A 155 -25.23 -11.64 -41.78
CA ASN A 155 -24.48 -11.63 -43.03
C ASN A 155 -24.97 -10.49 -43.94
N SER A 156 -24.27 -10.26 -45.05
CA SER A 156 -24.63 -9.25 -46.07
C SER A 156 -26.05 -9.41 -46.65
N ASN A 157 -26.70 -10.55 -46.42
CA ASN A 157 -28.05 -10.86 -46.87
C ASN A 157 -29.08 -10.70 -45.73
N GLY A 158 -28.69 -10.18 -44.57
CA GLY A 158 -29.56 -9.97 -43.41
C GLY A 158 -29.94 -11.25 -42.64
N ALA A 159 -29.34 -12.40 -42.97
CA ALA A 159 -29.63 -13.65 -42.28
C ALA A 159 -28.77 -13.76 -41.00
N ALA A 160 -29.43 -14.09 -39.88
CA ALA A 160 -28.80 -14.32 -38.60
C ALA A 160 -28.13 -15.70 -38.56
N LYS A 161 -26.82 -15.75 -38.27
CA LYS A 161 -26.06 -16.98 -38.00
C LYS A 161 -25.51 -16.93 -36.58
N ARG A 162 -25.70 -18.02 -35.82
CA ARG A 162 -25.14 -18.19 -34.47
C ARG A 162 -23.79 -18.87 -34.58
N GLN A 163 -22.73 -18.17 -34.16
CA GLN A 163 -21.40 -18.77 -34.03
C GLN A 163 -21.10 -18.96 -32.55
N THR A 164 -20.86 -20.20 -32.13
CA THR A 164 -20.32 -20.52 -30.81
C THR A 164 -18.81 -20.31 -30.84
N ASP A 165 -18.38 -19.05 -30.92
CA ASP A 165 -16.98 -18.71 -30.73
C ASP A 165 -16.70 -18.61 -29.23
N THR A 166 -15.95 -19.58 -28.70
CA THR A 166 -15.33 -19.56 -27.37
C THR A 166 -14.18 -18.54 -27.28
N ALA A 167 -14.28 -17.42 -27.99
CA ALA A 167 -13.22 -16.44 -28.17
C ALA A 167 -13.48 -15.17 -27.35
N PHE A 168 -13.79 -15.32 -26.06
CA PHE A 168 -13.53 -14.25 -25.11
C PHE A 168 -12.52 -14.73 -24.08
N VAL A 169 -11.30 -14.27 -24.32
CA VAL A 169 -10.08 -14.39 -23.53
C VAL A 169 -10.38 -14.42 -22.04
N ASN A 170 -9.84 -15.45 -21.36
CA ASN A 170 -9.71 -15.52 -19.91
C ASN A 170 -9.00 -14.25 -19.40
N LEU A 171 -9.74 -13.24 -18.94
CA LEU A 171 -9.19 -12.20 -18.08
C LEU A 171 -9.20 -12.74 -16.65
N ARG A 172 -8.19 -13.53 -16.33
CA ARG A 172 -7.80 -13.81 -14.95
C ARG A 172 -7.01 -12.60 -14.46
N PHE A 173 -7.56 -11.87 -13.50
CA PHE A 173 -6.82 -11.01 -12.57
C PHE A 173 -7.03 -11.56 -11.17
#